data_AF-E4LIR8-F1
#
_entry.id   AF-E4LIR8-F1
#
_cell.length_a   1.000
_cell.length_b   1.000
_cell.length_c   1.000
_cell.angle_alpha   90.00
_cell.angle_beta   90.00
_cell.angle_gamma   90.00
#
_symmetry.space_group_name_H-M   'P 1'
#
loop_
_entity.id
_entity.type
_entity.pdbx_description
1 polymer ?
#
loop_
_entity_poly.entity_id
_entity_poly.type
_entity_poly.pdbx_seq_one_letter_code
_entity_poly.pdbx_strand_id
1 'polypeptide(L)'
;MHCHLIRNSLKYVPSKDYKAFTAQLKKIYGAVSLRAAQSEFEKFCETWSKYPGAIRVWKDNFRHVEQLYQYGSDVRRVMYTTNAIESVNASFRKVTKQGAFQSETAVFKVLYLRIKELYKKWKGHSIQNWAIVMNQLCIDERVGQMIRKYSAL
;
A
#
# COMPACT_ATOMS: atom_id res chain seq x y z
N MET A 1 -4.94 1.31 -0.31
CA MET A 1 -5.84 0.83 0.77
C MET A 1 -5.08 0.56 2.08
N HIS A 2 -4.01 -0.25 2.10
CA HIS A 2 -3.27 -0.60 3.33
C HIS A 2 -2.58 0.55 4.08
N CYS A 3 -1.87 1.45 3.39
CA CYS A 3 -1.23 2.58 4.09
C CYS A 3 -2.25 3.62 4.58
N HIS A 4 -3.38 3.73 3.89
CA HIS A 4 -4.48 4.56 4.39
C HIS A 4 -5.06 3.96 5.68
N LEU A 5 -5.19 2.63 5.77
CA LEU A 5 -5.61 1.94 6.98
C LEU A 5 -4.63 2.18 8.14
N ILE A 6 -3.32 2.02 7.91
CA ILE A 6 -2.28 2.31 8.90
C ILE A 6 -2.38 3.78 9.34
N ARG A 7 -2.33 4.74 8.41
CA ARG A 7 -2.43 6.17 8.73
C ARG A 7 -3.70 6.54 9.48
N ASN A 8 -4.84 5.96 9.10
CA ASN A 8 -6.10 6.25 9.76
C ASN A 8 -6.09 5.75 11.21
N SER A 9 -5.51 4.57 11.47
CA SER A 9 -5.36 4.05 12.82
C SER A 9 -4.36 4.86 13.67
N LEU A 10 -3.29 5.39 13.08
CA LEU A 10 -2.28 6.18 13.78
C LEU A 10 -2.83 7.50 14.35
N LYS A 11 -3.95 8.02 13.84
CA LYS A 11 -4.63 9.20 14.43
C LYS A 11 -5.03 9.01 15.90
N TYR A 12 -5.20 7.76 16.32
CA TYR A 12 -5.62 7.39 17.68
C TYR A 12 -4.47 6.91 18.56
N VAL A 13 -3.24 6.95 18.06
CA VAL A 13 -2.04 6.44 18.74
C VAL A 13 -1.11 7.63 19.02
N PRO A 14 -0.51 7.76 20.22
CA PRO A 14 0.53 8.76 20.46
C PRO A 14 1.78 8.48 19.64
N SER A 15 2.48 9.53 19.18
CA SER A 15 3.67 9.42 18.32
C SER A 15 4.78 8.54 18.90
N LYS A 16 4.96 8.54 20.24
CA LYS A 16 5.92 7.69 20.97
C LYS A 16 5.72 6.19 20.73
N ASP A 17 4.48 5.77 20.43
CA ASP A 17 4.12 4.36 20.27
C ASP A 17 4.04 3.94 18.79
N TYR A 18 4.17 4.88 17.84
CA TYR A 18 4.06 4.60 16.40
C TYR A 18 4.99 3.49 15.94
N LYS A 19 6.25 3.51 16.38
CA LYS A 19 7.26 2.53 15.96
C LYS A 19 6.88 1.12 16.39
N ALA A 20 6.48 0.94 17.65
CA ALA A 20 6.07 -0.35 18.18
C ALA A 20 4.76 -0.84 17.54
N PHE A 21 3.77 0.05 17.41
CA PHE A 21 2.47 -0.25 16.80
C PHE A 21 2.63 -0.73 15.35
N THR A 22 3.36 0.03 14.54
CA THR A 22 3.60 -0.33 13.13
C THR A 22 4.51 -1.55 12.98
N ALA A 23 5.42 -1.82 13.91
CA ALA A 23 6.23 -3.04 13.89
C ALA A 23 5.38 -4.30 14.09
N GLN A 24 4.37 -4.27 14.96
CA GLN A 24 3.46 -5.41 15.12
C GLN A 24 2.55 -5.59 13.90
N LEU A 25 2.08 -4.50 13.29
CA LEU A 25 1.35 -4.57 12.03
C LEU A 25 2.16 -5.24 10.90
N LYS A 26 3.48 -5.01 10.85
CA LYS A 26 4.34 -5.73 9.88
C LYS A 26 4.33 -7.24 10.07
N LYS A 27 4.16 -7.74 11.29
CA LYS A 27 4.04 -9.19 11.56
C LYS A 27 2.75 -9.77 10.95
N ILE A 28 1.65 -9.02 11.05
CA ILE A 28 0.38 -9.39 10.41
C ILE A 28 0.52 -9.48 8.89
N TYR A 29 1.17 -8.52 8.23
CA TYR A 29 1.37 -8.57 6.78
C TYR A 29 2.44 -9.58 6.33
N GLY A 30 3.42 -9.84 7.19
CA GLY A 30 4.53 -10.76 6.94
C GLY A 30 4.24 -12.21 7.32
N ALA A 31 3.06 -12.52 7.83
CA ALA A 31 2.72 -13.89 8.23
C ALA A 31 2.73 -14.84 7.01
N VAL A 32 3.03 -16.10 7.27
CA VAL A 32 3.18 -17.12 6.22
C VAL A 32 1.83 -17.59 5.66
N SER A 33 0.75 -17.48 6.45
CA SER A 33 -0.60 -17.92 6.08
C SER A 33 -1.66 -17.02 6.70
N LEU A 34 -2.89 -17.11 6.17
CA LEU A 34 -4.04 -16.36 6.70
C LEU A 34 -4.28 -16.66 8.18
N ARG A 35 -4.23 -17.93 8.59
CA ARG A 35 -4.40 -18.34 9.99
C ARG A 35 -3.34 -17.73 10.91
N ALA A 36 -2.08 -17.68 10.45
CA ALA A 36 -1.01 -17.02 11.19
C ALA A 36 -1.24 -15.50 11.30
N ALA A 37 -1.74 -14.87 10.23
CA ALA A 37 -2.08 -13.45 10.22
C ALA A 37 -3.23 -13.12 11.18
N GLN A 38 -4.27 -13.96 11.23
CA GLN A 38 -5.38 -13.85 12.18
C GLN A 38 -4.90 -13.96 13.63
N SER A 39 -4.03 -14.93 13.94
CA SER A 39 -3.43 -15.06 15.27
C SER A 39 -2.58 -13.84 15.65
N GLU A 40 -1.77 -13.31 14.72
CA GLU A 40 -1.02 -12.08 14.98
C GLU A 40 -1.94 -10.85 15.14
N PHE A 41 -3.11 -10.85 14.48
CA PHE A 41 -4.10 -9.80 14.60
C PHE A 41 -4.84 -9.83 15.94
N GLU A 42 -5.14 -11.01 16.48
CA GLU A 42 -5.69 -11.18 17.83
C GLU A 42 -4.71 -10.63 18.87
N LYS A 43 -3.43 -11.06 18.82
CA LYS A 43 -2.37 -10.54 19.69
C LYS A 43 -2.22 -9.02 19.58
N PHE A 44 -2.35 -8.48 18.36
CA PHE A 44 -2.32 -7.04 18.14
C PHE A 44 -3.50 -6.33 18.82
N CYS A 45 -4.71 -6.88 18.74
CA CYS A 45 -5.89 -6.34 19.41
C CYS A 45 -5.73 -6.33 20.94
N GLU A 46 -5.13 -7.37 21.51
CA GLU A 46 -4.85 -7.47 22.95
C GLU A 46 -3.77 -6.46 23.36
N THR A 47 -2.63 -6.47 22.67
CA THR A 47 -1.45 -5.62 22.98
C THR A 47 -1.81 -4.13 22.94
N TRP A 48 -2.64 -3.73 21.99
CA TRP A 48 -3.03 -2.33 21.77
C TRP A 48 -4.46 -2.01 22.21
N SER A 49 -5.03 -2.83 23.09
CA SER A 49 -6.37 -2.62 23.69
C SER A 49 -6.54 -1.25 24.34
N LYS A 50 -5.44 -0.65 24.83
CA LYS A 50 -5.39 0.74 25.31
C LYS A 50 -5.77 1.82 24.26
N TYR A 51 -5.81 1.47 22.97
CA TYR A 51 -6.19 2.36 21.86
C TYR A 51 -7.42 1.82 21.11
N PRO A 52 -8.62 1.83 21.73
CA PRO A 52 -9.81 1.22 21.15
C PRO A 52 -10.23 1.82 19.81
N GLY A 53 -10.00 3.12 19.58
CA GLY A 53 -10.25 3.77 18.30
C GLY A 53 -9.36 3.22 17.17
N ALA A 54 -8.08 2.95 17.46
CA ALA A 54 -7.17 2.31 16.51
C ALA A 54 -7.60 0.87 16.23
N ILE A 55 -7.93 0.10 17.27
CA ILE A 55 -8.37 -1.29 17.14
C ILE A 55 -9.66 -1.41 16.33
N ARG A 56 -10.65 -0.54 16.55
CA ARG A 56 -11.91 -0.53 15.79
C ARG A 56 -11.66 -0.37 14.30
N VAL A 57 -10.82 0.61 13.92
CA VAL A 57 -10.42 0.82 12.51
C VAL A 57 -9.87 -0.47 11.89
N TRP A 58 -9.05 -1.22 12.61
CA TRP A 58 -8.53 -2.48 12.09
C TRP A 58 -9.59 -3.59 12.04
N LYS A 59 -10.38 -3.79 13.09
CA LYS A 59 -11.44 -4.82 13.12
C LYS A 59 -12.43 -4.64 11.97
N ASP A 60 -12.87 -3.42 11.73
CA ASP A 60 -13.85 -3.09 10.67
C ASP A 60 -13.29 -3.36 9.26
N ASN A 61 -11.98 -3.30 9.08
CA ASN A 61 -11.33 -3.37 7.77
C ASN A 61 -10.44 -4.61 7.57
N PHE A 62 -10.32 -5.49 8.58
CA PHE A 62 -9.35 -6.58 8.56
C PHE A 62 -9.59 -7.55 7.41
N ARG A 63 -10.86 -7.74 7.01
CA ARG A 63 -11.25 -8.54 5.84
C ARG A 63 -10.50 -8.17 4.56
N HIS A 64 -10.14 -6.90 4.37
CA HIS A 64 -9.35 -6.46 3.23
C HIS A 64 -7.89 -6.93 3.29
N VAL A 65 -7.33 -7.06 4.49
CA VAL A 65 -6.00 -7.63 4.72
C VAL A 65 -6.03 -9.13 4.47
N GLU A 66 -7.09 -9.81 4.90
CA GLU A 66 -7.26 -11.26 4.67
C GLU A 66 -7.28 -11.61 3.19
N GLN A 67 -7.89 -10.77 2.34
CA GLN A 67 -7.91 -10.95 0.89
C GLN A 67 -6.51 -10.98 0.27
N LEU A 68 -5.51 -10.32 0.87
CA LEU A 68 -4.13 -10.38 0.38
C LEU A 68 -3.58 -11.81 0.43
N TYR A 69 -4.01 -12.63 1.39
CA TYR A 69 -3.54 -13.99 1.57
C TYR A 69 -3.97 -14.96 0.46
N GLN A 70 -4.78 -14.50 -0.50
CA GLN A 70 -5.04 -15.20 -1.76
C GLN A 70 -3.86 -15.13 -2.74
N TYR A 71 -2.84 -14.32 -2.45
CA TYR A 71 -1.63 -14.18 -3.27
C TYR A 71 -0.41 -14.71 -2.53
N GLY A 72 0.61 -15.15 -3.27
CA GLY A 72 1.90 -15.55 -2.72
C GLY A 72 2.65 -14.40 -2.04
N SER A 73 3.61 -14.74 -1.18
CA SER A 73 4.24 -13.76 -0.28
C SER A 73 4.95 -12.60 -1.01
N ASP A 74 5.55 -12.87 -2.17
CA ASP A 74 6.21 -11.84 -3.00
C ASP A 74 5.20 -10.86 -3.59
N VAL A 75 4.08 -11.37 -4.13
CA VAL A 75 2.98 -10.54 -4.66
C VAL A 75 2.36 -9.71 -3.54
N ARG A 76 2.07 -10.32 -2.38
CA ARG A 76 1.55 -9.59 -1.20
C ARG A 76 2.45 -8.44 -0.80
N ARG A 77 3.76 -8.67 -0.78
CA ARG A 77 4.76 -7.64 -0.45
C ARG A 77 4.63 -6.44 -1.37
N VAL A 78 4.50 -6.64 -2.67
CA VAL A 78 4.29 -5.54 -3.62
C VAL A 78 2.98 -4.79 -3.32
N MET A 79 1.90 -5.51 -3.00
CA MET A 79 0.58 -4.91 -2.72
C MET A 79 0.55 -4.05 -1.45
N TYR A 80 1.12 -4.53 -0.34
CA TYR A 80 1.07 -3.79 0.94
C TYR A 80 2.19 -2.76 1.11
N THR A 81 3.25 -2.80 0.29
CA THR A 81 4.38 -1.89 0.47
C THR A 81 4.09 -0.45 0.09
N THR A 82 2.96 -0.13 -0.58
CA THR A 82 2.26 1.17 -0.75
C THR A 82 3.05 2.43 -1.13
N ASN A 83 4.38 2.41 -1.10
CA ASN A 83 5.28 3.52 -1.34
C ASN A 83 5.07 4.10 -2.73
N ALA A 84 4.69 3.28 -3.72
CA ALA A 84 4.46 3.73 -5.08
C ALA A 84 3.33 4.78 -5.17
N ILE A 85 2.13 4.45 -4.69
CA ILE A 85 0.96 5.35 -4.76
C ILE A 85 1.18 6.60 -3.91
N GLU A 86 1.76 6.43 -2.73
CA GLU A 86 2.02 7.55 -1.82
C GLU A 86 3.08 8.50 -2.35
N SER A 87 4.13 7.96 -2.97
CA SER A 87 5.17 8.74 -3.64
C SER A 87 4.57 9.56 -4.78
N VAL A 88 3.66 8.99 -5.59
CA VAL A 88 2.95 9.73 -6.63
C VAL A 88 2.09 10.84 -6.03
N ASN A 89 1.26 10.52 -5.02
CA ASN A 89 0.41 11.50 -4.36
C ASN A 89 1.21 12.63 -3.69
N ALA A 90 2.35 12.32 -3.07
CA ALA A 90 3.25 13.33 -2.52
C ALA A 90 3.86 14.22 -3.62
N SER A 91 4.23 13.62 -4.74
CA SER A 91 4.75 14.31 -5.93
C SER A 91 3.70 15.29 -6.52
N PHE A 92 2.43 14.87 -6.58
CA PHE A 92 1.33 15.72 -7.04
C PHE A 92 1.05 16.87 -6.06
N ARG A 93 0.95 16.59 -4.76
CA ARG A 93 0.79 17.64 -3.75
C ARG A 93 1.89 18.70 -3.81
N LYS A 94 3.12 18.32 -4.19
CA LYS A 94 4.23 19.26 -4.33
C LYS A 94 3.98 20.31 -5.42
N VAL A 95 3.40 19.91 -6.55
CA VAL A 95 3.12 20.82 -7.68
C VAL A 95 1.79 21.54 -7.56
N THR A 96 0.84 21.00 -6.81
CA THR A 96 -0.46 21.65 -6.59
C THR A 96 -0.48 22.58 -5.37
N LYS A 97 0.62 22.68 -4.61
CA LYS A 97 0.73 23.57 -3.44
C LYS A 97 0.79 25.07 -3.80
N GLN A 98 1.02 25.43 -5.07
CA GLN A 98 1.35 26.80 -5.49
C GLN A 98 0.18 27.81 -5.48
N GLY A 99 -1.03 27.42 -5.08
CA GLY A 99 -2.19 28.32 -4.95
C GLY A 99 -3.31 27.98 -5.93
N ALA A 100 -4.20 28.95 -6.19
CA ALA A 100 -5.32 28.76 -7.10
C ALA A 100 -4.86 28.70 -8.56
N PHE A 101 -5.41 27.76 -9.32
CA PHE A 101 -5.15 27.63 -10.75
C PHE A 101 -6.17 28.45 -11.55
N GLN A 102 -5.73 29.04 -12.66
CA GLN A 102 -6.57 29.88 -13.53
C GLN A 102 -7.62 29.07 -14.31
N SER A 103 -7.45 27.75 -14.43
CA SER A 103 -8.41 26.82 -15.04
C SER A 103 -8.05 25.36 -14.71
N GLU A 104 -9.00 24.44 -14.90
CA GLU A 104 -8.76 23.00 -14.80
C GLU A 104 -7.66 22.53 -15.76
N THR A 105 -7.62 23.10 -16.97
CA THR A 105 -6.59 22.81 -17.97
C THR A 105 -5.18 23.13 -17.46
N ALA A 106 -5.02 24.19 -16.67
CA ALA A 106 -3.73 24.52 -16.06
C ALA A 106 -3.29 23.44 -15.05
N VAL A 107 -4.23 22.93 -14.25
CA VAL A 107 -3.98 21.81 -13.32
C VAL A 107 -3.55 20.56 -14.08
N PHE A 108 -4.30 20.18 -15.12
CA PHE A 108 -3.99 18.99 -15.92
C PHE A 108 -2.62 19.08 -16.58
N LYS A 109 -2.23 20.25 -17.11
CA LYS A 109 -0.89 20.46 -17.68
C LYS A 109 0.22 20.23 -16.66
N VAL A 110 0.08 20.78 -15.46
CA VAL A 110 1.07 20.63 -14.39
C VAL A 110 1.17 19.19 -13.91
N LEU A 111 0.04 18.50 -13.73
CA LEU A 111 0.03 17.07 -13.38
C LEU A 111 0.65 16.21 -14.48
N TYR A 112 0.34 16.48 -15.75
CA TYR A 112 0.93 15.78 -16.89
C TYR A 112 2.45 15.94 -16.93
N LEU A 113 2.96 17.17 -16.78
CA LEU A 113 4.40 17.43 -16.71
C LEU A 113 5.05 16.66 -15.54
N ARG A 114 4.39 16.66 -14.37
CA ARG A 114 4.87 15.91 -13.20
C ARG A 114 4.89 14.40 -13.44
N ILE A 115 3.91 13.86 -14.16
CA ILE A 115 3.88 12.45 -14.57
C ILE A 115 5.07 12.13 -15.49
N LYS A 116 5.37 12.98 -16.47
CA LYS A 116 6.55 12.79 -17.36
C LYS A 116 7.86 12.76 -16.56
N GLU A 117 8.02 13.64 -15.57
CA GLU A 117 9.18 13.63 -14.68
C GLU A 117 9.27 12.34 -13.86
N LEU A 118 8.14 11.85 -13.35
CA LEU A 118 8.08 10.58 -12.61
C LEU A 118 8.48 9.39 -13.49
N TYR A 119 7.98 9.31 -14.74
CA TYR A 119 8.39 8.27 -15.68
C TYR A 119 9.89 8.30 -15.96
N LYS A 120 10.48 9.50 -16.16
CA LYS A 120 11.93 9.64 -16.30
C LYS A 120 12.68 9.16 -15.06
N LYS A 121 12.19 9.49 -13.88
CA LYS A 121 12.77 9.06 -12.60
C LYS A 121 12.68 7.55 -12.42
N TRP A 122 11.58 6.90 -12.80
CA TRP A 122 11.40 5.46 -12.66
C TRP A 122 12.10 4.64 -13.73
N LYS A 123 12.51 5.26 -14.84
CA LYS A 123 13.25 4.59 -15.91
C LYS A 123 14.54 3.98 -15.34
N GLY A 124 14.68 2.66 -15.48
CA GLY A 124 15.82 1.90 -14.97
C GLY A 124 15.72 1.43 -13.51
N HIS A 125 14.67 1.83 -12.77
CA HIS A 125 14.39 1.24 -11.46
C HIS A 125 13.60 -0.05 -11.60
N SER A 126 14.13 -1.16 -11.09
CA SER A 126 13.43 -2.44 -11.01
C SER A 126 12.82 -2.64 -9.62
N ILE A 127 11.67 -3.30 -9.59
CA ILE A 127 11.10 -3.81 -8.35
C ILE A 127 11.89 -5.07 -7.97
N GLN A 128 12.33 -5.16 -6.71
CA GLN A 128 13.03 -6.34 -6.22
C GLN A 128 12.17 -7.60 -6.42
N ASN A 129 12.79 -8.69 -6.89
CA ASN A 129 12.12 -9.97 -7.16
C ASN A 129 10.95 -9.88 -8.16
N TRP A 130 10.92 -8.88 -9.04
CA TRP A 130 9.83 -8.69 -9.99
C TRP A 130 9.59 -9.91 -10.89
N ALA A 131 10.65 -10.63 -11.29
CA ALA A 131 10.52 -11.85 -12.08
C ALA A 131 9.72 -12.95 -11.35
N ILE A 132 9.91 -13.09 -10.04
CA ILE A 132 9.17 -14.06 -9.20
C ILE A 132 7.70 -13.63 -9.10
N VAL A 133 7.46 -12.34 -8.89
CA VAL A 133 6.11 -11.76 -8.84
C VAL A 133 5.38 -11.97 -10.17
N MET A 134 6.03 -11.70 -11.30
CA MET A 134 5.47 -11.90 -12.64
C MET A 134 5.14 -13.36 -12.92
N ASN A 135 5.99 -14.30 -12.48
CA ASN A 135 5.71 -15.73 -12.61
C ASN A 135 4.37 -16.10 -11.94
N GLN A 136 4.18 -15.68 -10.69
CA GLN A 136 2.94 -15.92 -9.94
C GLN A 136 1.72 -15.22 -10.57
N LEU A 137 1.88 -13.98 -11.03
CA LEU A 137 0.77 -13.20 -11.59
C LEU A 137 0.34 -13.69 -12.99
N CYS A 138 1.26 -14.16 -13.82
CA CYS A 138 0.95 -14.64 -15.17
C CYS A 138 0.12 -15.93 -15.15
N ILE A 139 0.32 -16.80 -14.16
CA ILE A 139 -0.42 -18.07 -14.05
C ILE A 139 -1.74 -17.92 -13.27
N ASP A 140 -1.96 -16.81 -12.59
CA ASP A 140 -3.20 -16.55 -11.86
C ASP A 140 -4.38 -16.38 -12.84
N GLU A 141 -5.36 -17.26 -12.79
CA GLU A 141 -6.51 -17.27 -13.71
C GLU A 141 -7.35 -15.99 -13.66
N ARG A 142 -7.33 -15.27 -12.52
CA ARG A 142 -8.15 -14.07 -12.31
C ARG A 142 -7.54 -12.84 -12.96
N VAL A 143 -6.22 -12.76 -13.04
CA VAL A 143 -5.49 -11.55 -13.45
C VAL A 143 -4.46 -11.77 -14.56
N GLY A 144 -4.10 -13.02 -14.87
CA GLY A 144 -3.00 -13.35 -15.77
C GLY A 144 -3.19 -12.84 -17.20
N GLN A 145 -4.42 -12.85 -17.72
CA GLN A 145 -4.71 -12.26 -19.04
C GLN A 145 -4.46 -10.75 -19.07
N MET A 146 -4.91 -10.04 -18.02
CA MET A 146 -4.68 -8.60 -17.89
C MET A 146 -3.17 -8.30 -17.76
N ILE A 147 -2.46 -9.05 -16.92
CA ILE A 147 -1.03 -8.85 -16.71
C ILE A 147 -0.25 -9.04 -18.01
N ARG A 148 -0.52 -10.11 -18.78
CA ARG A 148 0.10 -10.33 -20.09
C ARG A 148 -0.14 -9.18 -21.07
N LYS A 149 -1.35 -8.62 -21.10
CA LYS A 149 -1.71 -7.50 -21.98
C LYS A 149 -0.88 -6.24 -21.69
N TYR A 150 -0.65 -5.94 -20.41
CA TYR A 150 0.02 -4.69 -20.00
C TYR A 150 1.52 -4.86 -19.74
N SER A 151 2.04 -6.09 -19.65
CA SER A 151 3.48 -6.34 -19.50
C SER A 151 4.26 -6.30 -20.82
N ALA A 152 3.57 -6.26 -21.96
CA ALA A 152 4.16 -6.22 -23.31
C ALA A 152 4.30 -4.78 -23.87
N LEU A 153 3.94 -3.76 -23.08
CA LEU A 153 4.09 -2.33 -23.38
C LEU A 153 5.35 -1.77 -22.71
#